data_AF-G2Q1V7-F1
#
_entry.id   AF-G2Q1V7-F1
#
_cell.length_a   1.000
_cell.length_b   1.000
_cell.length_c   1.000
_cell.angle_alpha   90.00
_cell.angle_beta   90.00
_cell.angle_gamma   90.00
#
_symmetry.space_group_name_H-M   'P 1'
#
loop_
_entity.id
_entity.type
_entity.pdbx_description
1 polymer ?
#
loop_
_entity_poly.entity_id
_entity_poly.type
_entity_poly.pdbx_seq_one_letter_code
_entity_poly.pdbx_strand_id
1 'polypeptide(L)'
;MYMHTQMTTTHARLPAVPVLIMMDRVVVLSVLLVNAHTWGLNSSYAVFLAYYLRSGSIEGASALGFAFVGGLSISIALLVSPIVTWCIGRIGTASTLRIGVVFEAASFIGASFSTHLWHLVLSQGVCFGLGLGFSFTATVGVVPQWFTKRRSFANSVATSGSGFGGLTYALATNAMISNLGLAWAFRILAILAFVVNGACSLTLRDRNKAVGAIHTPFDRALFKRFEFCLFISWGLFSLLGYVIVVFSITDYAQSVGFTASQGSLAAALFNLSQGVGRPLIGLASDRLGRINVAGIGTLIAGLAAFFLWIFAGSHFAGLIIYVLSGAFAGIIWPCVAPVGAEVVGLQLLPSALSIYWLVLVLPATFAEVIGLSLKTSGMDAYLNVQVFTGSMYTASFISLWLLRSWKLQQLALLGLDNDQKGEAKQVTRTAGGRLDSPQTSGVQAYLRGMVVVKRV
;
A
#
# COMPACT_ATOMS: atom_id res chain seq x y z
N MET A 1 -44.60 -43.29 11.98
CA MET A 1 -43.20 -43.78 11.96
C MET A 1 -42.32 -42.58 11.61
N TYR A 2 -41.83 -41.88 12.63
CA TYR A 2 -41.00 -40.69 12.52
C TYR A 2 -39.59 -41.08 12.07
N MET A 3 -39.10 -40.53 10.95
CA MET A 3 -37.68 -40.59 10.60
C MET A 3 -37.01 -39.29 11.02
N HIS A 4 -36.22 -39.38 12.08
CA HIS A 4 -35.33 -38.34 12.58
C HIS A 4 -34.01 -38.43 11.80
N THR A 5 -33.83 -37.60 10.77
CA THR A 5 -32.53 -37.43 10.11
C THR A 5 -31.65 -36.55 10.99
N GLN A 6 -30.65 -37.13 11.64
CA GLN A 6 -29.65 -36.36 12.40
C GLN A 6 -28.79 -35.52 11.44
N MET A 7 -28.86 -34.20 11.60
CA MET A 7 -27.85 -33.28 11.09
C MET A 7 -26.61 -33.36 11.99
N THR A 8 -25.56 -34.03 11.53
CA THR A 8 -24.21 -33.84 12.08
C THR A 8 -23.64 -32.52 11.55
N THR A 9 -23.93 -31.43 12.25
CA THR A 9 -23.19 -30.17 12.13
C THR A 9 -21.83 -30.34 12.80
N THR A 10 -20.77 -30.51 12.01
CA THR A 10 -19.39 -30.43 12.46
C THR A 10 -19.08 -28.99 12.87
N HIS A 11 -19.40 -28.63 14.12
CA HIS A 11 -18.94 -27.39 14.72
C HIS A 11 -17.40 -27.46 14.83
N ALA A 12 -16.71 -26.82 13.89
CA ALA A 12 -15.27 -26.59 13.99
C ALA A 12 -15.01 -25.84 15.31
N ARG A 13 -14.47 -26.55 16.31
CA ARG A 13 -14.11 -25.94 17.60
C ARG A 13 -13.08 -24.85 17.33
N LEU A 14 -13.42 -23.60 17.67
CA LEU A 14 -12.47 -22.49 17.63
C LEU A 14 -11.29 -22.84 18.55
N PRO A 15 -10.04 -22.60 18.11
CA PRO A 15 -8.86 -22.88 18.92
C PRO A 15 -8.87 -22.06 20.22
N ALA A 16 -8.17 -22.54 21.25
CA ALA A 16 -8.06 -21.85 22.53
C ALA A 16 -7.48 -20.43 22.38
N VAL A 17 -7.93 -19.48 23.22
CA VAL A 17 -7.55 -18.06 23.16
C VAL A 17 -6.02 -17.81 23.09
N PRO A 18 -5.16 -18.53 23.85
CA PRO A 18 -3.70 -18.37 23.74
C PRO A 18 -3.15 -18.73 22.34
N VAL A 19 -3.75 -19.73 21.69
CA VAL A 19 -3.35 -20.17 20.34
C VAL A 19 -3.72 -19.11 19.30
N LEU A 20 -4.87 -18.44 19.45
CA LEU A 20 -5.27 -17.32 18.60
C LEU A 20 -4.31 -16.12 18.70
N ILE A 21 -3.79 -15.82 19.89
CA ILE A 21 -2.82 -14.72 20.16
C ILE A 21 -1.39 -15.08 19.72
N MET A 22 -1.11 -16.34 19.46
CA MET A 22 0.13 -16.74 18.81
C MET A 22 -0.01 -16.66 17.29
N MET A 23 -1.15 -17.09 16.77
CA MET A 23 -1.43 -17.12 15.32
C MET A 23 -1.54 -15.72 14.72
N ASP A 24 -2.14 -14.76 15.42
CA ASP A 24 -2.25 -13.37 14.96
C ASP A 24 -0.87 -12.72 14.75
N ARG A 25 0.09 -12.94 15.65
CA ARG A 25 1.48 -12.48 15.56
C ARG A 25 2.25 -13.17 14.43
N VAL A 26 2.08 -14.49 14.29
CA VAL A 26 2.71 -15.26 13.21
C VAL A 26 2.21 -14.78 11.84
N VAL A 27 0.92 -14.47 11.71
CA VAL A 27 0.36 -13.91 10.47
C VAL A 27 0.93 -12.53 10.17
N VAL A 28 1.01 -11.64 11.17
CA VAL A 28 1.61 -10.30 10.98
C VAL A 28 3.07 -10.43 10.54
N LEU A 29 3.86 -11.28 11.19
CA LEU A 29 5.26 -11.52 10.81
C LEU A 29 5.37 -12.13 9.40
N SER A 30 4.52 -13.09 9.06
CA SER A 30 4.51 -13.70 7.72
C SER A 30 4.22 -12.67 6.65
N VAL A 31 3.21 -11.81 6.85
CA VAL A 31 2.88 -10.74 5.88
C VAL A 31 3.95 -9.65 5.87
N LEU A 32 4.62 -9.37 6.99
CA LEU A 32 5.79 -8.49 7.05
C LEU A 32 6.92 -9.01 6.16
N LEU A 33 7.29 -10.27 6.33
CA LEU A 33 8.35 -10.89 5.55
C LEU A 33 8.00 -10.97 4.06
N VAL A 34 6.76 -11.31 3.72
CA VAL A 34 6.27 -11.28 2.33
C VAL A 34 6.40 -9.87 1.76
N ASN A 35 5.97 -8.82 2.46
CA ASN A 35 6.14 -7.44 1.97
C ASN A 35 7.62 -7.05 1.81
N ALA A 36 8.48 -7.47 2.73
CA ALA A 36 9.92 -7.21 2.65
C ALA A 36 10.55 -7.87 1.42
N HIS A 37 10.16 -9.11 1.12
CA HIS A 37 10.72 -9.93 0.04
C HIS A 37 9.85 -9.88 -1.23
N THR A 38 9.01 -8.85 -1.40
CA THR A 38 8.28 -8.60 -2.65
C THR A 38 8.42 -7.14 -3.03
N TRP A 39 7.76 -6.24 -2.32
CA TRP A 39 7.88 -4.79 -2.51
C TRP A 39 9.27 -4.26 -2.18
N GLY A 40 9.96 -4.84 -1.19
CA GLY A 40 11.34 -4.48 -0.91
C GLY A 40 12.29 -4.88 -2.05
N LEU A 41 12.09 -6.06 -2.64
CA LEU A 41 12.82 -6.49 -3.84
C LEU A 41 12.51 -5.60 -5.04
N ASN A 42 11.23 -5.25 -5.26
CA ASN A 42 10.82 -4.30 -6.29
C ASN A 42 11.55 -2.95 -6.16
N SER A 43 11.73 -2.46 -4.93
CA SER A 43 12.43 -1.19 -4.68
C SER A 43 13.91 -1.22 -5.12
N SER A 44 14.54 -2.40 -5.16
CA SER A 44 15.91 -2.54 -5.69
C SER A 44 16.01 -2.34 -7.21
N TYR A 45 14.87 -2.29 -7.92
CA TYR A 45 14.82 -1.94 -9.34
C TYR A 45 15.46 -0.57 -9.64
N ALA A 46 15.34 0.40 -8.74
CA ALA A 46 16.01 1.70 -8.90
C ALA A 46 17.54 1.56 -9.02
N VAL A 47 18.14 0.59 -8.32
CA VAL A 47 19.58 0.30 -8.39
C VAL A 47 19.93 -0.41 -9.70
N PHE A 48 19.11 -1.38 -10.13
CA PHE A 48 19.27 -2.05 -11.41
C PHE A 48 19.14 -1.07 -12.58
N LEU A 49 18.14 -0.19 -12.55
CA LEU A 49 17.92 0.88 -13.52
C LEU A 49 19.16 1.78 -13.64
N ALA A 50 19.68 2.27 -12.51
CA ALA A 50 20.89 3.08 -12.51
C ALA A 50 22.11 2.33 -13.08
N TYR A 51 22.24 1.03 -12.82
CA TYR A 51 23.28 0.18 -13.41
C TYR A 51 23.12 0.06 -14.93
N TYR A 52 21.90 -0.20 -15.43
CA TYR A 52 21.65 -0.35 -16.87
C TYR A 52 21.95 0.94 -17.65
N LEU A 53 21.54 2.09 -17.11
CA LEU A 53 21.76 3.40 -17.74
C LEU A 53 23.24 3.77 -17.87
N ARG A 54 24.12 3.20 -17.05
CA ARG A 54 25.54 3.60 -16.96
C ARG A 54 26.52 2.57 -17.47
N SER A 55 26.17 1.29 -17.38
CA SER A 55 27.07 0.19 -17.75
C SER A 55 27.12 -0.07 -19.26
N GLY A 56 26.10 0.36 -20.02
CA GLY A 56 25.94 -0.05 -21.41
C GLY A 56 25.72 -1.56 -21.57
N SER A 57 25.32 -2.26 -20.49
CA SER A 57 25.25 -3.73 -20.43
C SER A 57 24.28 -4.37 -21.43
N ILE A 58 23.33 -3.60 -21.96
CA ILE A 58 22.40 -4.04 -23.00
C ILE A 58 22.43 -2.99 -24.12
N GLU A 59 23.03 -3.35 -25.24
CA GLU A 59 23.16 -2.48 -26.41
C GLU A 59 21.80 -2.15 -27.03
N GLY A 60 21.62 -0.89 -27.47
CA GLY A 60 20.43 -0.42 -28.19
C GLY A 60 19.18 -0.17 -27.34
N ALA A 61 19.24 -0.35 -26.01
CA ALA A 61 18.12 -0.08 -25.12
C ALA A 61 18.07 1.40 -24.70
N SER A 62 16.89 2.03 -24.80
CA SER A 62 16.69 3.40 -24.36
C SER A 62 16.49 3.49 -22.84
N ALA A 63 16.84 4.63 -22.25
CA ALA A 63 16.59 4.91 -20.83
C ALA A 63 15.10 4.73 -20.45
N LEU A 64 14.21 5.14 -21.36
CA LEU A 64 12.77 4.95 -21.23
C LEU A 64 12.39 3.47 -21.23
N GLY A 65 13.05 2.64 -22.05
CA GLY A 65 12.84 1.20 -22.09
C GLY A 65 13.13 0.55 -20.74
N PHE A 66 14.23 0.91 -20.07
CA PHE A 66 14.52 0.41 -18.73
C PHE A 66 13.56 0.96 -17.68
N ALA A 67 13.25 2.26 -17.69
CA ALA A 67 12.28 2.82 -16.73
C ALA A 67 10.90 2.12 -16.84
N PHE A 68 10.49 1.79 -18.07
CA PHE A 68 9.23 1.10 -18.35
C PHE A 68 9.13 -0.27 -17.68
N VAL A 69 10.20 -1.05 -17.59
CA VAL A 69 10.17 -2.39 -16.97
C VAL A 69 9.78 -2.31 -15.48
N GLY A 70 10.32 -1.33 -14.74
CA GLY A 70 10.00 -1.12 -13.34
C GLY A 70 8.53 -0.75 -13.13
N GLY A 71 8.02 0.22 -13.90
CA GLY A 71 6.61 0.60 -13.88
C GLY A 71 5.68 -0.54 -14.28
N LEU A 72 6.02 -1.27 -15.35
CA LEU A 72 5.27 -2.41 -15.85
C LEU A 72 5.07 -3.47 -14.75
N SER A 73 6.09 -3.72 -13.94
CA SER A 73 5.99 -4.70 -12.85
C SER A 73 4.90 -4.37 -11.82
N ILE A 74 4.79 -3.10 -11.44
CA ILE A 74 3.74 -2.63 -10.51
C ILE A 74 2.39 -2.69 -11.22
N SER A 75 2.31 -2.25 -12.47
CA SER A 75 1.07 -2.28 -13.26
C SER A 75 0.51 -3.70 -13.40
N ILE A 76 1.35 -4.69 -13.71
CA ILE A 76 0.95 -6.10 -13.80
C ILE A 76 0.53 -6.63 -12.42
N ALA A 77 1.24 -6.28 -11.36
CA ALA A 77 0.89 -6.69 -10.00
C ALA A 77 -0.50 -6.22 -9.57
N LEU A 78 -0.88 -5.01 -9.97
CA LEU A 78 -2.21 -4.46 -9.72
C LEU A 78 -3.27 -5.04 -10.68
N LEU A 79 -2.92 -5.22 -11.97
CA LEU A 79 -3.80 -5.72 -13.02
C LEU A 79 -4.28 -7.14 -12.75
N VAL A 80 -3.41 -8.00 -12.19
CA VAL A 80 -3.75 -9.40 -11.91
C VAL A 80 -4.67 -9.57 -10.70
N SER A 81 -4.92 -8.51 -9.93
CA SER A 81 -5.68 -8.58 -8.68
C SER A 81 -7.06 -9.27 -8.78
N PRO A 82 -7.88 -9.08 -9.83
CA PRO A 82 -9.12 -9.83 -10.00
C PRO A 82 -8.91 -11.33 -10.17
N ILE A 83 -7.90 -11.73 -10.94
CA ILE A 83 -7.53 -13.13 -11.13
C ILE A 83 -7.07 -13.73 -9.80
N VAL A 84 -6.23 -13.01 -9.05
CA VAL A 84 -5.75 -13.46 -7.73
C VAL A 84 -6.91 -13.59 -6.75
N THR A 85 -7.83 -12.63 -6.71
CA THR A 85 -9.04 -12.68 -5.88
C THR A 85 -9.88 -13.92 -6.20
N TRP A 86 -10.08 -14.22 -7.48
CA TRP A 86 -10.76 -15.44 -7.92
C TRP A 86 -10.04 -16.71 -7.44
N CYS A 87 -8.71 -16.77 -7.60
CA CYS A 87 -7.89 -17.89 -7.13
C CYS A 87 -8.03 -18.09 -5.61
N ILE A 88 -7.98 -17.03 -4.80
CA ILE A 88 -8.18 -17.13 -3.34
C ILE A 88 -9.52 -17.80 -3.02
N GLY A 89 -10.59 -17.41 -3.70
CA GLY A 89 -11.92 -18.00 -3.52
C GLY A 89 -12.02 -19.49 -3.92
N ARG A 90 -11.15 -19.96 -4.83
CA ARG A 90 -11.19 -21.33 -5.38
C ARG A 90 -10.19 -22.29 -4.72
N ILE A 91 -8.94 -21.88 -4.59
CA ILE A 91 -7.82 -22.73 -4.14
C ILE A 91 -7.24 -22.31 -2.79
N GLY A 92 -7.76 -21.23 -2.20
CA GLY A 92 -7.37 -20.71 -0.88
C GLY A 92 -6.15 -19.78 -0.91
N THR A 93 -6.01 -18.96 0.13
CA THR A 93 -4.98 -17.91 0.20
C THR A 93 -3.55 -18.44 0.11
N ALA A 94 -3.22 -19.51 0.86
CA ALA A 94 -1.86 -20.05 0.90
C ALA A 94 -1.43 -20.66 -0.46
N SER A 95 -2.35 -21.32 -1.17
CA SER A 95 -2.08 -21.87 -2.51
C SER A 95 -1.84 -20.76 -3.53
N THR A 96 -2.65 -19.70 -3.48
CA THR A 96 -2.48 -18.53 -4.34
C THR A 96 -1.14 -17.83 -4.07
N LEU A 97 -0.74 -17.68 -2.81
CA LEU A 97 0.57 -17.13 -2.46
C LEU A 97 1.72 -17.97 -3.04
N ARG A 98 1.65 -19.31 -2.95
CA ARG A 98 2.68 -20.22 -3.51
C ARG A 98 2.89 -20.01 -5.02
N ILE A 99 1.82 -19.74 -5.78
CA ILE A 99 1.93 -19.41 -7.21
C ILE A 99 2.76 -18.14 -7.38
N GLY A 100 2.50 -17.12 -6.58
CA GLY A 100 3.26 -15.86 -6.59
C GLY A 100 4.75 -16.07 -6.29
N VAL A 101 5.08 -16.89 -5.29
CA VAL A 101 6.48 -17.23 -4.93
C VAL A 101 7.24 -17.86 -6.10
N VAL A 102 6.59 -18.77 -6.84
CA VAL A 102 7.21 -19.44 -8.00
C VAL A 102 7.47 -18.43 -9.12
N PHE A 103 6.50 -17.59 -9.47
CA PHE A 103 6.68 -16.56 -10.49
C PHE A 103 7.76 -15.54 -10.12
N GLU A 104 7.78 -15.09 -8.87
CA GLU A 104 8.79 -14.16 -8.38
C GLU A 104 10.20 -14.76 -8.47
N ALA A 105 10.41 -15.99 -8.01
CA ALA A 105 11.71 -16.65 -8.12
C ALA A 105 12.12 -16.87 -9.58
N ALA A 106 11.20 -17.36 -10.42
CA ALA A 106 11.43 -17.58 -11.84
C ALA A 106 11.79 -16.28 -12.57
N SER A 107 11.20 -15.15 -12.17
CA SER A 107 11.49 -13.84 -12.75
C SER A 107 12.94 -13.42 -12.53
N PHE A 108 13.48 -13.58 -11.31
CA PHE A 108 14.86 -13.24 -11.01
C PHE A 108 15.85 -14.21 -11.65
N ILE A 109 15.54 -15.51 -11.69
CA ILE A 109 16.36 -16.48 -12.42
C ILE A 109 16.39 -16.11 -13.92
N GLY A 110 15.24 -15.81 -14.53
CA GLY A 110 15.16 -15.37 -15.92
C GLY A 110 15.96 -14.08 -16.17
N ALA A 111 15.86 -13.10 -15.27
CA ALA A 111 16.60 -11.85 -15.36
C ALA A 111 18.12 -12.05 -15.31
N SER A 112 18.60 -13.11 -14.63
CA SER A 112 20.03 -13.44 -14.57
C SER A 112 20.66 -13.85 -15.91
N PHE A 113 19.83 -14.15 -16.92
CA PHE A 113 20.25 -14.50 -18.28
C PHE A 113 19.89 -13.40 -19.31
N SER A 114 19.54 -12.21 -18.86
CA SER A 114 19.13 -11.11 -19.76
C SER A 114 20.31 -10.52 -20.52
N THR A 115 20.24 -10.58 -21.86
CA THR A 115 21.16 -9.91 -22.79
C THR A 115 20.49 -8.82 -23.61
N HIS A 116 19.15 -8.84 -23.68
CA HIS A 116 18.33 -7.87 -24.41
C HIS A 116 17.26 -7.26 -23.52
N LEU A 117 16.81 -6.05 -23.85
CA LEU A 117 15.77 -5.35 -23.09
C LEU A 117 14.48 -6.17 -22.97
N TRP A 118 14.08 -6.88 -24.02
CA TRP A 118 12.87 -7.69 -23.99
C TRP A 118 12.96 -8.87 -23.00
N HIS A 119 14.16 -9.39 -22.70
CA HIS A 119 14.35 -10.38 -21.62
C HIS A 119 13.96 -9.76 -20.27
N LEU A 120 14.34 -8.51 -20.01
CA LEU A 120 14.00 -7.78 -18.79
C LEU A 120 12.52 -7.42 -18.73
N VAL A 121 11.91 -7.03 -19.86
CA VAL A 121 10.46 -6.77 -19.94
C VAL A 121 9.67 -8.02 -19.54
N LEU A 122 10.03 -9.20 -20.08
CA LEU A 122 9.32 -10.44 -19.76
C LEU A 122 9.63 -10.94 -18.34
N SER A 123 10.88 -10.87 -17.91
CA SER A 123 11.29 -11.35 -16.59
C SER A 123 10.89 -10.38 -15.47
N GLN A 124 11.50 -9.19 -15.42
CA GLN A 124 11.27 -8.22 -14.34
C GLN A 124 9.99 -7.38 -14.49
N GLY A 125 9.49 -7.20 -15.71
CA GLY A 125 8.21 -6.51 -15.93
C GLY A 125 7.03 -7.45 -15.69
N VAL A 126 6.86 -8.42 -16.58
CA VAL A 126 5.67 -9.29 -16.58
C VAL A 126 5.75 -10.37 -15.50
N CYS A 127 6.78 -11.22 -15.52
CA CYS A 127 6.85 -12.39 -14.63
C CYS A 127 6.97 -11.98 -13.15
N PHE A 128 7.85 -11.02 -12.84
CA PHE A 128 7.96 -10.47 -11.48
C PHE A 128 6.67 -9.75 -11.07
N GLY A 129 6.04 -8.98 -11.96
CA GLY A 129 4.75 -8.34 -11.69
C GLY A 129 3.64 -9.34 -11.35
N LEU A 130 3.58 -10.48 -12.06
CA LEU A 130 2.67 -11.59 -11.71
C LEU A 130 2.99 -12.15 -10.32
N GLY A 131 4.26 -12.43 -10.04
CA GLY A 131 4.70 -12.93 -8.72
C GLY A 131 4.36 -11.98 -7.57
N LEU A 132 4.64 -10.69 -7.76
CA LEU A 132 4.32 -9.60 -6.84
C LEU A 132 2.82 -9.49 -6.63
N GLY A 133 2.01 -9.47 -7.70
CA GLY A 133 0.56 -9.34 -7.63
C GLY A 133 -0.12 -10.52 -6.93
N PHE A 134 0.28 -11.75 -7.23
CA PHE A 134 -0.22 -12.94 -6.53
C PHE A 134 0.10 -12.89 -5.04
N SER A 135 1.33 -12.52 -4.68
CA SER A 135 1.78 -12.46 -3.29
C SER A 135 1.12 -11.33 -2.51
N PHE A 136 1.04 -10.14 -3.10
CA PHE A 136 0.44 -8.96 -2.48
C PHE A 136 -1.07 -9.12 -2.31
N THR A 137 -1.81 -9.45 -3.37
CA THR A 137 -3.27 -9.55 -3.31
C THR A 137 -3.72 -10.70 -2.42
N ALA A 138 -2.95 -11.80 -2.34
CA ALA A 138 -3.22 -12.88 -1.39
C ALA A 138 -3.08 -12.45 0.08
N THR A 139 -2.17 -11.52 0.40
CA THR A 139 -1.82 -11.20 1.79
C THR A 139 -2.46 -9.91 2.32
N VAL A 140 -2.75 -8.93 1.46
CA VAL A 140 -3.21 -7.59 1.85
C VAL A 140 -4.51 -7.59 2.67
N GLY A 141 -5.40 -8.54 2.38
CA GLY A 141 -6.69 -8.67 3.09
C GLY A 141 -6.63 -9.52 4.36
N VAL A 142 -5.51 -10.20 4.65
CA VAL A 142 -5.45 -11.23 5.70
C VAL A 142 -5.34 -10.61 7.08
N VAL A 143 -4.39 -9.69 7.30
CA VAL A 143 -4.13 -9.10 8.63
C VAL A 143 -5.38 -8.46 9.25
N PRO A 144 -6.20 -7.66 8.51
CA PRO A 144 -7.43 -7.09 9.05
C PRO A 144 -8.44 -8.09 9.62
N GLN A 145 -8.40 -9.36 9.19
CA GLN A 145 -9.31 -10.41 9.64
C GLN A 145 -8.98 -10.91 11.04
N TRP A 146 -7.73 -10.76 11.47
CA TRP A 146 -7.25 -11.23 12.77
C TRP A 146 -7.44 -10.20 13.89
N PHE A 147 -7.59 -8.92 13.55
CA PHE A 147 -7.61 -7.83 14.51
C PHE A 147 -8.86 -6.94 14.40
N THR A 148 -9.46 -6.63 15.55
CA THR A 148 -10.57 -5.67 15.67
C THR A 148 -10.10 -4.33 16.24
N LYS A 149 -9.48 -4.35 17.43
CA LYS A 149 -9.08 -3.15 18.19
C LYS A 149 -7.75 -2.51 17.74
N ARG A 150 -6.78 -3.34 17.31
CA ARG A 150 -5.43 -2.90 16.87
C ARG A 150 -5.20 -3.18 15.38
N ARG A 151 -6.25 -3.04 14.58
CA ARG A 151 -6.27 -3.46 13.18
C ARG A 151 -5.29 -2.63 12.35
N SER A 152 -5.31 -1.31 12.51
CA SER A 152 -4.44 -0.43 11.75
C SER A 152 -2.98 -0.64 12.15
N PHE A 153 -2.68 -0.77 13.44
CA PHE A 153 -1.32 -1.06 13.89
C PHE A 153 -0.79 -2.39 13.34
N ALA A 154 -1.55 -3.48 13.45
CA ALA A 154 -1.13 -4.79 12.93
C ALA A 154 -0.89 -4.74 11.40
N ASN A 155 -1.80 -4.10 10.65
CA ASN A 155 -1.66 -3.94 9.20
C ASN A 155 -0.45 -3.06 8.84
N SER A 156 -0.21 -2.01 9.61
CA SER A 156 0.95 -1.13 9.47
C SER A 156 2.27 -1.82 9.76
N VAL A 157 2.33 -2.69 10.78
CA VAL A 157 3.52 -3.51 11.05
C VAL A 157 3.75 -4.51 9.93
N ALA A 158 2.69 -5.14 9.42
CA ALA A 158 2.82 -6.05 8.28
C ALA A 158 3.31 -5.31 7.02
N THR A 159 2.78 -4.12 6.74
CA THR A 159 3.19 -3.35 5.56
C THR A 159 4.54 -2.66 5.74
N SER A 160 5.05 -2.45 6.96
CA SER A 160 6.38 -1.86 7.18
C SER A 160 7.52 -2.71 6.61
N GLY A 161 7.28 -4.01 6.44
CA GLY A 161 8.20 -4.93 5.78
C GLY A 161 8.73 -4.40 4.46
N SER A 162 7.89 -3.75 3.63
CA SER A 162 8.35 -3.23 2.33
C SER A 162 9.41 -2.13 2.47
N GLY A 163 9.31 -1.29 3.51
CA GLY A 163 10.29 -0.22 3.77
C GLY A 163 11.61 -0.78 4.29
N PHE A 164 11.56 -1.71 5.25
CA PHE A 164 12.77 -2.37 5.74
C PHE A 164 13.43 -3.22 4.65
N GLY A 165 12.65 -3.99 3.88
CA GLY A 165 13.12 -4.73 2.73
C GLY A 165 13.72 -3.81 1.66
N GLY A 166 13.05 -2.71 1.32
CA GLY A 166 13.54 -1.74 0.34
C GLY A 166 14.87 -1.10 0.76
N LEU A 167 15.03 -0.78 2.04
CA LEU A 167 16.31 -0.33 2.60
C LEU A 167 17.40 -1.40 2.47
N THR A 168 17.12 -2.63 2.92
CA THR A 168 18.08 -3.73 2.88
C THR A 168 18.49 -4.05 1.45
N TYR A 169 17.54 -4.20 0.53
CA TYR A 169 17.81 -4.58 -0.85
C TYR A 169 18.40 -3.45 -1.69
N ALA A 170 18.08 -2.18 -1.43
CA ALA A 170 18.75 -1.06 -2.11
C ALA A 170 20.27 -1.06 -1.84
N LEU A 171 20.68 -1.30 -0.59
CA LEU A 171 22.09 -1.35 -0.21
C LEU A 171 22.75 -2.68 -0.64
N ALA A 172 22.08 -3.81 -0.38
CA ALA A 172 22.62 -5.13 -0.69
C ALA A 172 22.78 -5.36 -2.19
N THR A 173 21.82 -4.93 -3.02
CA THR A 173 21.91 -5.10 -4.48
C THR A 173 23.08 -4.32 -5.06
N ASN A 174 23.33 -3.08 -4.61
CA ASN A 174 24.48 -2.31 -5.07
C ASN A 174 25.82 -3.01 -4.73
N ALA A 175 25.94 -3.53 -3.50
CA ALA A 175 27.09 -4.28 -3.06
C ALA A 175 27.26 -5.61 -3.84
N MET A 176 26.18 -6.35 -4.07
CA MET A 176 26.21 -7.61 -4.84
C MET A 176 26.63 -7.38 -6.29
N ILE A 177 26.08 -6.35 -6.95
CA ILE A 177 26.47 -6.02 -8.33
C ILE A 177 27.97 -5.68 -8.39
N SER A 178 28.46 -4.87 -7.45
CA SER A 178 29.85 -4.42 -7.45
C SER A 178 30.86 -5.53 -7.18
N ASN A 179 30.51 -6.53 -6.36
CA ASN A 179 31.44 -7.59 -5.94
C ASN A 179 31.26 -8.92 -6.69
N LEU A 180 30.04 -9.24 -7.13
CA LEU A 180 29.68 -10.56 -7.69
C LEU A 180 29.11 -10.48 -9.12
N GLY A 181 28.82 -9.27 -9.60
CA GLY A 181 28.20 -9.03 -10.89
C GLY A 181 26.67 -9.18 -10.88
N LEU A 182 26.05 -8.70 -11.97
CA LEU A 182 24.59 -8.61 -12.10
C LEU A 182 23.88 -9.98 -12.05
N ALA A 183 24.42 -10.99 -12.74
CA ALA A 183 23.79 -12.30 -12.84
C ALA A 183 23.69 -13.00 -11.46
N TRP A 184 24.75 -12.94 -10.65
CA TRP A 184 24.74 -13.51 -9.30
C TRP A 184 23.86 -12.72 -8.34
N ALA A 185 23.81 -11.38 -8.46
CA ALA A 185 22.87 -10.58 -7.69
C ALA A 185 21.43 -11.09 -7.89
N PHE A 186 21.01 -11.30 -9.15
CA PHE A 186 19.68 -11.84 -9.44
C PHE A 186 19.44 -13.24 -8.87
N ARG A 187 20.41 -14.16 -8.97
CA ARG A 187 20.27 -15.51 -8.44
C ARG A 187 20.12 -15.52 -6.92
N ILE A 188 20.88 -14.67 -6.21
CA ILE A 188 20.75 -14.53 -4.75
C ILE A 188 19.38 -14.00 -4.37
N LEU A 189 18.89 -12.96 -5.07
CA LEU A 189 17.54 -12.43 -4.84
C LEU A 189 16.45 -13.48 -5.09
N ALA A 190 16.59 -14.31 -6.13
CA ALA A 190 15.67 -15.41 -6.43
C ALA A 190 15.60 -16.43 -5.28
N ILE A 191 16.76 -16.84 -4.74
CA ILE A 191 16.85 -17.79 -3.64
C ILE A 191 16.21 -17.21 -2.38
N LEU A 192 16.51 -15.96 -2.05
CA LEU A 192 15.94 -15.28 -0.88
C LEU A 192 14.41 -15.15 -0.98
N ALA A 193 13.90 -14.70 -2.14
CA ALA A 193 12.47 -14.60 -2.39
C ALA A 193 11.78 -15.97 -2.23
N PHE A 194 12.33 -17.01 -2.87
CA PHE A 194 11.75 -18.36 -2.84
C PHE A 194 11.73 -18.95 -1.44
N VAL A 195 12.85 -18.90 -0.71
CA VAL A 195 12.97 -19.51 0.62
C VAL A 195 12.10 -18.79 1.63
N VAL A 196 12.16 -17.46 1.68
CA VAL A 196 11.45 -16.68 2.70
C VAL A 196 9.95 -16.63 2.41
N ASN A 197 9.54 -16.29 1.18
CA ASN A 197 8.12 -16.25 0.84
C ASN A 197 7.52 -17.66 0.79
N GLY A 198 8.30 -18.67 0.39
CA GLY A 198 7.92 -20.07 0.46
C GLY A 198 7.62 -20.51 1.90
N ALA A 199 8.50 -20.21 2.84
CA ALA A 199 8.25 -20.48 4.27
C ALA A 199 7.01 -19.74 4.79
N CYS A 200 6.85 -18.45 4.44
CA CYS A 200 5.67 -17.68 4.81
C CYS A 200 4.38 -18.26 4.23
N SER A 201 4.43 -18.84 3.02
CA SER A 201 3.27 -19.48 2.39
C SER A 201 2.79 -20.74 3.13
N LEU A 202 3.67 -21.39 3.89
CA LEU A 202 3.34 -22.54 4.73
C LEU A 202 2.75 -22.12 6.09
N THR A 203 3.18 -20.98 6.63
CA THR A 203 2.75 -20.47 7.94
C THR A 203 1.52 -19.56 7.87
N LEU A 204 1.27 -18.92 6.72
CA LEU A 204 0.17 -17.99 6.53
C LEU A 204 -1.19 -18.68 6.68
N ARG A 205 -2.07 -18.07 7.48
CA ARG A 205 -3.44 -18.53 7.68
C ARG A 205 -4.42 -17.37 7.49
N ASP A 206 -5.42 -17.58 6.64
CA ASP A 206 -6.55 -16.68 6.50
C ASP A 206 -7.71 -17.07 7.42
N ARG A 207 -8.66 -16.15 7.58
CA ARG A 207 -9.93 -16.38 8.27
C ARG A 207 -11.10 -16.11 7.33
N ASN A 208 -10.92 -16.35 6.03
CA ASN A 208 -11.92 -16.04 5.00
C ASN A 208 -13.28 -16.68 5.31
N LYS A 209 -13.28 -17.96 5.71
CA LYS A 209 -14.51 -18.67 6.10
C LYS A 209 -15.15 -18.11 7.37
N ALA A 210 -14.36 -17.72 8.36
CA ALA A 210 -14.87 -17.20 9.63
C ALA A 210 -15.44 -15.78 9.50
N VAL A 211 -14.91 -14.98 8.58
CA VAL A 211 -15.38 -13.62 8.30
C VAL A 211 -16.55 -13.62 7.30
N GLY A 212 -16.74 -14.71 6.54
CA GLY A 212 -17.69 -14.74 5.43
C GLY A 212 -17.18 -13.94 4.22
N ALA A 213 -15.87 -13.97 3.98
CA ALA A 213 -15.21 -13.16 2.96
C ALA A 213 -15.66 -13.54 1.54
N ILE A 214 -16.13 -12.54 0.79
CA ILE A 214 -16.61 -12.67 -0.58
C ILE A 214 -15.45 -12.34 -1.52
N HIS A 215 -15.12 -13.31 -2.36
CA HIS A 215 -14.01 -13.25 -3.33
C HIS A 215 -14.56 -13.11 -4.75
N THR A 216 -15.48 -12.16 -4.95
CA THR A 216 -16.00 -11.81 -6.26
C THR A 216 -15.01 -10.86 -6.92
N PRO A 217 -14.34 -11.24 -8.02
CA PRO A 217 -13.27 -10.43 -8.61
C PRO A 217 -13.72 -9.03 -9.03
N PHE A 218 -14.97 -8.92 -9.48
CA PHE A 218 -15.55 -7.69 -9.99
C PHE A 218 -17.02 -7.57 -9.58
N ASP A 219 -17.25 -6.99 -8.40
CA ASP A 219 -18.60 -6.66 -7.93
C ASP A 219 -19.00 -5.24 -8.39
N ARG A 220 -19.79 -5.19 -9.48
CA ARG A 220 -20.29 -3.93 -10.07
C ARG A 220 -21.16 -3.12 -9.12
N ALA A 221 -21.78 -3.73 -8.11
CA ALA A 221 -22.63 -3.02 -7.17
C ALA A 221 -21.82 -2.02 -6.33
N LEU A 222 -20.52 -2.28 -6.12
CA LEU A 222 -19.64 -1.39 -5.36
C LEU A 222 -19.49 -0.02 -6.01
N PHE A 223 -19.48 0.09 -7.35
CA PHE A 223 -19.42 1.39 -8.05
C PHE A 223 -20.67 2.26 -7.85
N LYS A 224 -21.78 1.68 -7.40
CA LYS A 224 -22.99 2.46 -7.05
C LYS A 224 -22.89 3.11 -5.67
N ARG A 225 -21.90 2.71 -4.86
CA ARG A 225 -21.69 3.21 -3.50
C ARG A 225 -20.79 4.45 -3.55
N PHE A 226 -21.37 5.60 -3.22
CA PHE A 226 -20.66 6.89 -3.26
C PHE A 226 -19.38 6.89 -2.40
N GLU A 227 -19.45 6.28 -1.22
CA GLU A 227 -18.31 6.14 -0.31
C GLU A 227 -17.18 5.29 -0.89
N PHE A 228 -17.49 4.31 -1.73
CA PHE A 228 -16.50 3.48 -2.39
C PHE A 228 -15.82 4.23 -3.54
N CYS A 229 -16.57 5.05 -4.28
CA CYS A 229 -16.00 5.93 -5.30
C CYS A 229 -15.01 6.94 -4.69
N LEU A 230 -15.35 7.56 -3.56
CA LEU A 230 -14.42 8.46 -2.84
C LEU A 230 -13.17 7.72 -2.34
N PHE A 231 -13.33 6.49 -1.85
CA PHE A 231 -12.22 5.63 -1.46
C PHE A 231 -11.29 5.31 -2.64
N ILE A 232 -11.84 4.93 -3.81
CA ILE A 232 -11.07 4.73 -5.05
C ILE A 232 -10.34 6.01 -5.47
N SER A 233 -11.02 7.16 -5.47
CA SER A 233 -10.42 8.44 -5.86
C SER A 233 -9.23 8.81 -4.98
N TRP A 234 -9.33 8.56 -3.66
CA TRP A 234 -8.18 8.71 -2.75
C TRP A 234 -6.99 7.84 -3.20
N GLY A 235 -7.24 6.58 -3.55
CA GLY A 235 -6.19 5.70 -4.06
C GLY A 235 -5.56 6.23 -5.33
N LEU A 236 -6.38 6.63 -6.31
CA LEU A 236 -5.94 7.04 -7.63
C LEU A 236 -4.99 8.23 -7.55
N PHE A 237 -5.42 9.28 -6.85
CA PHE A 237 -4.61 10.49 -6.71
C PHE A 237 -3.40 10.29 -5.79
N SER A 238 -3.52 9.50 -4.71
CA SER A 238 -2.37 9.16 -3.87
C SER A 238 -1.29 8.41 -4.67
N LEU A 239 -1.69 7.46 -5.51
CA LEU A 239 -0.74 6.64 -6.23
C LEU A 239 0.00 7.42 -7.32
N LEU A 240 -0.67 8.36 -8.00
CA LEU A 240 -0.01 9.28 -8.94
C LEU A 240 1.14 10.03 -8.25
N GLY A 241 0.88 10.62 -7.08
CA GLY A 241 1.91 11.31 -6.31
C GLY A 241 2.98 10.36 -5.78
N TYR A 242 2.60 9.21 -5.25
CA TYR A 242 3.53 8.25 -4.64
C TYR A 242 4.54 7.69 -5.64
N VAL A 243 4.07 7.26 -6.81
CA VAL A 243 4.93 6.67 -7.85
C VAL A 243 5.97 7.68 -8.34
N ILE A 244 5.56 8.93 -8.59
CA ILE A 244 6.49 10.01 -8.97
C ILE A 244 7.56 10.19 -7.90
N VAL A 245 7.16 10.33 -6.63
CA VAL A 245 8.13 10.52 -5.54
C VAL A 245 9.13 9.37 -5.47
N VAL A 246 8.65 8.12 -5.53
CA VAL A 246 9.50 6.93 -5.40
C VAL A 246 10.55 6.84 -6.51
N PHE A 247 10.14 7.04 -7.77
CA PHE A 247 11.03 6.83 -8.91
C PHE A 247 11.85 8.07 -9.29
N SER A 248 11.31 9.27 -9.07
CA SER A 248 12.01 10.52 -9.40
C SER A 248 13.05 10.96 -8.36
N ILE A 249 13.04 10.46 -7.11
CA ILE A 249 13.90 11.02 -6.05
C ILE A 249 15.40 10.87 -6.31
N THR A 250 15.81 9.74 -6.88
CA THR A 250 17.22 9.47 -7.21
C THR A 250 17.67 10.25 -8.44
N ASP A 251 16.79 10.43 -9.44
CA ASP A 251 17.07 11.25 -10.62
C ASP A 251 17.09 12.74 -10.28
N TYR A 252 16.13 13.21 -9.47
CA TYR A 252 16.12 14.55 -8.90
C TYR A 252 17.43 14.87 -8.19
N ALA A 253 17.86 14.00 -7.26
CA ALA A 253 19.09 14.19 -6.49
C ALA A 253 20.32 14.39 -7.41
N GLN A 254 20.43 13.61 -8.47
CA GLN A 254 21.53 13.74 -9.42
C GLN A 254 21.39 14.97 -10.32
N SER A 255 20.16 15.31 -10.73
CA SER A 255 19.89 16.48 -11.57
C SER A 255 20.23 17.81 -10.89
N VAL A 256 20.14 17.87 -9.56
CA VAL A 256 20.53 19.06 -8.77
C VAL A 256 22.01 19.04 -8.36
N GLY A 257 22.78 18.03 -8.79
CA GLY A 257 24.24 17.97 -8.64
C GLY A 257 24.77 17.00 -7.58
N PHE A 258 23.95 16.15 -6.95
CA PHE A 258 24.44 15.17 -5.98
C PHE A 258 25.01 13.91 -6.65
N THR A 259 25.90 13.22 -5.91
CA THR A 259 26.50 11.96 -6.37
C THR A 259 25.50 10.82 -6.43
N ALA A 260 25.81 9.77 -7.20
CA ALA A 260 25.00 8.56 -7.26
C ALA A 260 24.82 7.88 -5.88
N SER A 261 25.87 7.89 -5.06
CA SER A 261 25.81 7.38 -3.68
C SER A 261 24.83 8.17 -2.81
N GLN A 262 24.80 9.50 -2.96
CA GLN A 262 23.86 10.36 -2.25
C GLN A 262 22.42 10.14 -2.73
N GLY A 263 22.19 9.95 -4.04
CA GLY A 263 20.87 9.60 -4.59
C GLY A 263 20.38 8.24 -4.10
N SER A 264 21.26 7.24 -3.99
CA SER A 264 20.94 5.93 -3.40
C SER A 264 20.65 6.03 -1.91
N LEU A 265 21.39 6.88 -1.18
CA LEU A 265 21.15 7.13 0.24
C LEU A 265 19.79 7.81 0.46
N ALA A 266 19.40 8.76 -0.38
CA ALA A 266 18.08 9.40 -0.33
C ALA A 266 16.95 8.37 -0.51
N ALA A 267 17.07 7.47 -1.50
CA ALA A 267 16.11 6.38 -1.70
C ALA A 267 16.10 5.38 -0.52
N ALA A 268 17.25 5.06 0.05
CA ALA A 268 17.36 4.20 1.22
C ALA A 268 16.66 4.83 2.44
N LEU A 269 16.87 6.13 2.69
CA LEU A 269 16.23 6.87 3.76
C LEU A 269 14.73 7.06 3.55
N PHE A 270 14.28 7.20 2.31
CA PHE A 270 12.85 7.17 1.96
C PHE A 270 12.21 5.81 2.32
N ASN A 271 12.89 4.70 2.05
CA ASN A 271 12.41 3.37 2.43
C ASN A 271 12.46 3.13 3.94
N LEU A 272 13.51 3.61 4.61
CA LEU A 272 13.62 3.59 6.07
C LEU A 272 12.46 4.35 6.72
N SER A 273 12.12 5.54 6.20
CA SER A 273 11.02 6.35 6.75
C SER A 273 9.68 5.63 6.60
N GLN A 274 9.45 4.92 5.50
CA GLN A 274 8.28 4.05 5.37
C GLN A 274 8.30 2.87 6.35
N GLY A 275 9.44 2.20 6.55
CA GLY A 275 9.59 1.09 7.49
C GLY A 275 9.28 1.50 8.93
N VAL A 276 9.85 2.62 9.38
CA VAL A 276 9.66 3.12 10.76
C VAL A 276 8.33 3.85 10.92
N GLY A 277 7.92 4.61 9.90
CA GLY A 277 6.74 5.47 9.95
C GLY A 277 5.42 4.71 9.87
N ARG A 278 5.33 3.62 9.10
CA ARG A 278 4.08 2.84 8.95
C ARG A 278 3.52 2.35 10.30
N PRO A 279 4.30 1.69 11.19
CA PRO A 279 3.80 1.30 12.52
C PRO A 279 3.30 2.48 13.36
N LEU A 280 3.98 3.63 13.32
CA LEU A 280 3.58 4.84 14.02
C LEU A 280 2.24 5.39 13.48
N ILE A 281 2.09 5.42 12.15
CA ILE A 281 0.83 5.77 11.47
C ILE A 281 -0.28 4.80 11.90
N GLY A 282 0.02 3.50 12.02
CA GLY A 282 -0.95 2.50 12.48
C GLY A 282 -1.42 2.72 13.92
N LEU A 283 -0.49 3.04 14.83
CA LEU A 283 -0.82 3.41 16.22
C LEU A 283 -1.69 4.66 16.29
N ALA A 284 -1.35 5.68 15.50
CA ALA A 284 -2.14 6.90 15.39
C ALA A 284 -3.53 6.59 14.82
N SER A 285 -3.61 5.76 13.77
CA SER A 285 -4.84 5.39 13.07
C SER A 285 -5.83 4.67 14.00
N ASP A 286 -5.36 3.72 14.82
CA ASP A 286 -6.21 3.06 15.79
C ASP A 286 -6.69 4.01 16.91
N ARG A 287 -5.95 5.08 17.25
CA ARG A 287 -6.32 6.03 18.31
C ARG A 287 -7.21 7.18 17.82
N LEU A 288 -6.82 7.83 16.72
CA LEU A 288 -7.38 9.08 16.22
C LEU A 288 -8.50 8.86 15.18
N GLY A 289 -8.68 7.62 14.69
CA GLY A 289 -9.63 7.28 13.63
C GLY A 289 -8.92 6.98 12.32
N ARG A 290 -9.40 5.97 11.58
CA ARG A 290 -8.65 5.43 10.44
C ARG A 290 -8.73 6.36 9.24
N ILE A 291 -9.91 6.92 8.98
CA ILE A 291 -10.13 7.89 7.90
C ILE A 291 -9.41 9.20 8.23
N ASN A 292 -9.45 9.62 9.50
CA ASN A 292 -8.75 10.83 9.95
C ASN A 292 -7.25 10.78 9.68
N VAL A 293 -6.58 9.70 10.10
CA VAL A 293 -5.13 9.57 9.95
C VAL A 293 -4.73 9.40 8.49
N ALA A 294 -5.50 8.64 7.70
CA ALA A 294 -5.27 8.54 6.27
C ALA A 294 -5.38 9.93 5.59
N GLY A 295 -6.40 10.73 5.94
CA GLY A 295 -6.59 12.07 5.40
C GLY A 295 -5.45 13.02 5.80
N ILE A 296 -5.21 13.18 7.10
CA ILE A 296 -4.18 14.09 7.61
C ILE A 296 -2.80 13.74 7.08
N GLY A 297 -2.44 12.45 7.04
CA GLY A 297 -1.13 12.08 6.49
C GLY A 297 -1.03 12.25 4.97
N THR A 298 -2.13 12.10 4.22
CA THR A 298 -2.18 12.46 2.79
C THR A 298 -1.96 13.97 2.60
N LEU A 299 -2.54 14.80 3.47
CA LEU A 299 -2.30 16.24 3.48
C LEU A 299 -0.84 16.57 3.81
N ILE A 300 -0.25 15.92 4.81
CA ILE A 300 1.18 16.08 5.16
C ILE A 300 2.06 15.70 3.95
N ALA A 301 1.73 14.63 3.22
CA ALA A 301 2.47 14.26 2.00
C ALA A 301 2.42 15.35 0.92
N GLY A 302 1.24 15.95 0.70
CA GLY A 302 1.07 17.06 -0.25
C GLY A 302 1.82 18.32 0.17
N LEU A 303 1.73 18.70 1.45
CA LEU A 303 2.47 19.83 2.01
C LEU A 303 3.99 19.57 1.97
N ALA A 304 4.45 18.35 2.25
CA ALA A 304 5.87 17.99 2.11
C ALA A 304 6.33 18.11 0.65
N ALA A 305 5.51 17.71 -0.33
CA ALA A 305 5.84 17.91 -1.74
C ALA A 305 5.94 19.40 -2.11
N PHE A 306 5.00 20.25 -1.66
CA PHE A 306 5.04 21.68 -1.95
C PHE A 306 6.13 22.45 -1.19
N PHE A 307 6.35 22.14 0.08
CA PHE A 307 7.16 22.97 0.97
C PHE A 307 8.52 22.38 1.31
N LEU A 308 8.67 21.05 1.29
CA LEU A 308 9.96 20.42 1.57
C LEU A 308 10.67 20.04 0.28
N TRP A 309 9.97 19.47 -0.72
CA TRP A 309 10.63 19.06 -1.96
C TRP A 309 11.03 20.26 -2.83
N ILE A 310 10.13 21.23 -3.04
CA ILE A 310 10.43 22.43 -3.83
C ILE A 310 11.59 23.21 -3.21
N PHE A 311 11.54 23.44 -1.90
CA PHE A 311 12.54 24.25 -1.19
C PHE A 311 13.79 23.49 -0.75
N ALA A 312 13.87 22.17 -0.96
CA ALA A 312 15.09 21.41 -0.68
C ALA A 312 16.29 21.97 -1.47
N GLY A 313 16.06 22.45 -2.70
CA GLY A 313 17.08 23.04 -3.56
C GLY A 313 18.31 22.14 -3.75
N SER A 314 19.48 22.74 -3.93
CA SER A 314 20.79 22.05 -3.96
C SER A 314 21.30 21.62 -2.58
N HIS A 315 20.47 21.66 -1.53
CA HIS A 315 20.87 21.31 -0.17
C HIS A 315 20.54 19.85 0.14
N PHE A 316 21.57 19.03 0.30
CA PHE A 316 21.38 17.61 0.59
C PHE A 316 20.59 17.37 1.89
N ALA A 317 20.78 18.22 2.91
CA ALA A 317 20.01 18.16 4.15
C ALA A 317 18.50 18.38 3.93
N GLY A 318 18.11 19.30 3.05
CA GLY A 318 16.71 19.54 2.69
C GLY A 318 16.09 18.31 2.02
N LEU A 319 16.83 17.67 1.12
CA LEU A 319 16.42 16.39 0.52
C LEU A 319 16.26 15.30 1.58
N ILE A 320 17.16 15.21 2.58
CA ILE A 320 17.02 14.25 3.68
C ILE A 320 15.73 14.50 4.49
N ILE A 321 15.40 15.74 4.81
CA ILE A 321 14.17 16.06 5.55
C ILE A 321 12.93 15.67 4.73
N TYR A 322 12.95 15.92 3.42
CA TYR A 322 11.88 15.51 2.52
C TYR A 322 11.73 13.99 2.45
N VAL A 323 12.82 13.23 2.25
CA VAL A 323 12.73 11.76 2.13
C VAL A 323 12.30 11.09 3.44
N LEU A 324 12.64 11.69 4.59
CA LEU A 324 12.16 11.24 5.90
C LEU A 324 10.65 11.46 6.08
N SER A 325 10.05 12.39 5.34
CA SER A 325 8.60 12.55 5.25
C SER A 325 7.95 11.46 4.36
N GLY A 326 8.74 10.58 3.73
CA GLY A 326 8.29 9.49 2.87
C GLY A 326 7.34 8.48 3.53
N ALA A 327 7.35 8.40 4.87
CA ALA A 327 6.33 7.69 5.64
C ALA A 327 4.89 8.09 5.25
N PHE A 328 4.67 9.39 5.01
CA PHE A 328 3.39 9.96 4.64
C PHE A 328 3.11 9.84 3.14
N ALA A 329 4.13 9.93 2.29
CA ALA A 329 3.98 9.69 0.86
C ALA A 329 3.38 8.29 0.60
N GLY A 330 3.86 7.29 1.33
CA GLY A 330 3.36 5.92 1.26
C GLY A 330 2.12 5.62 2.12
N ILE A 331 1.36 6.61 2.60
CA ILE A 331 0.27 6.38 3.58
C ILE A 331 -0.88 5.51 3.07
N ILE A 332 -1.06 5.42 1.76
CA ILE A 332 -2.04 4.52 1.14
C ILE A 332 -1.86 3.08 1.61
N TRP A 333 -0.63 2.57 1.62
CA TRP A 333 -0.32 1.15 1.91
C TRP A 333 -0.71 0.68 3.32
N PRO A 334 -0.31 1.36 4.41
CA PRO A 334 -0.73 0.96 5.75
C PRO A 334 -2.23 1.17 6.02
N CYS A 335 -2.88 2.12 5.35
CA CYS A 335 -4.24 2.56 5.66
C CYS A 335 -5.32 1.93 4.77
N VAL A 336 -5.01 1.50 3.55
CA VAL A 336 -5.99 1.06 2.55
C VAL A 336 -6.88 -0.09 3.05
N ALA A 337 -6.31 -1.13 3.65
CA ALA A 337 -7.09 -2.27 4.10
C ALA A 337 -7.94 -1.95 5.35
N PRO A 338 -7.41 -1.27 6.40
CA PRO A 338 -8.22 -0.83 7.53
C PRO A 338 -9.33 0.17 7.17
N VAL A 339 -9.04 1.16 6.31
CA VAL A 339 -10.05 2.13 5.83
C VAL A 339 -11.06 1.43 4.92
N GLY A 340 -10.61 0.59 3.99
CA GLY A 340 -11.49 -0.22 3.15
C GLY A 340 -12.46 -1.08 3.99
N ALA A 341 -11.98 -1.67 5.08
CA ALA A 341 -12.83 -2.44 5.99
C ALA A 341 -13.91 -1.60 6.68
N GLU A 342 -13.71 -0.30 6.89
CA GLU A 342 -14.72 0.62 7.44
C GLU A 342 -15.70 1.15 6.40
N VAL A 343 -15.24 1.26 5.15
CA VAL A 343 -16.05 1.72 4.02
C VAL A 343 -16.97 0.61 3.54
N VAL A 344 -16.42 -0.57 3.21
CA VAL A 344 -17.19 -1.66 2.59
C VAL A 344 -17.56 -2.81 3.52
N GLY A 345 -16.94 -2.88 4.71
CA GLY A 345 -17.06 -4.02 5.62
C GLY A 345 -16.01 -5.11 5.33
N LEU A 346 -15.69 -5.94 6.34
CA LEU A 346 -14.68 -6.99 6.20
C LEU A 346 -15.05 -8.09 5.19
N GLN A 347 -16.34 -8.37 5.01
CA GLN A 347 -16.83 -9.40 4.09
C GLN A 347 -16.55 -9.05 2.62
N LEU A 348 -16.81 -7.81 2.24
CA LEU A 348 -16.62 -7.32 0.88
C LEU A 348 -15.20 -6.78 0.63
N LEU A 349 -14.35 -6.72 1.66
CA LEU A 349 -13.00 -6.16 1.57
C LEU A 349 -12.16 -6.78 0.44
N PRO A 350 -12.10 -8.11 0.25
CA PRO A 350 -11.32 -8.69 -0.85
C PRO A 350 -11.84 -8.25 -2.23
N SER A 351 -13.16 -8.28 -2.43
CA SER A 351 -13.80 -7.84 -3.68
C SER A 351 -13.60 -6.34 -3.95
N ALA A 352 -13.66 -5.52 -2.90
CA ALA A 352 -13.43 -4.09 -2.99
C ALA A 352 -11.97 -3.74 -3.31
N LEU A 353 -11.02 -4.39 -2.64
CA LEU A 353 -9.60 -4.22 -2.93
C LEU A 353 -9.25 -4.71 -4.34
N SER A 354 -9.89 -5.78 -4.83
CA SER A 354 -9.73 -6.25 -6.22
C SER A 354 -10.01 -5.15 -7.25
N ILE A 355 -11.16 -4.48 -7.12
CA ILE A 355 -11.54 -3.37 -7.99
C ILE A 355 -10.62 -2.17 -7.77
N TYR A 356 -10.28 -1.87 -6.51
CA TYR A 356 -9.39 -0.78 -6.16
C TYR A 356 -8.05 -0.91 -6.88
N TRP A 357 -7.38 -2.06 -6.79
CA TRP A 357 -6.11 -2.30 -7.46
C TRP A 357 -6.23 -2.23 -8.98
N LEU A 358 -7.32 -2.75 -9.55
CA LEU A 358 -7.56 -2.66 -10.99
C LEU A 358 -7.64 -1.20 -11.49
N VAL A 359 -8.34 -0.33 -10.75
CA VAL A 359 -8.41 1.11 -11.10
C VAL A 359 -7.04 1.78 -10.97
N LEU A 360 -6.23 1.33 -10.01
CA LEU A 360 -4.89 1.84 -9.75
C LEU A 360 -3.82 1.43 -10.79
N VAL A 361 -4.14 0.56 -11.74
CA VAL A 361 -3.22 0.21 -12.85
C VAL A 361 -2.85 1.44 -13.68
N LEU A 362 -3.83 2.27 -14.03
CA LEU A 362 -3.60 3.46 -14.86
C LEU A 362 -2.66 4.46 -14.17
N PRO A 363 -2.93 4.94 -12.94
CA PRO A 363 -2.01 5.84 -12.26
C PRO A 363 -0.64 5.19 -12.02
N ALA A 364 -0.56 3.89 -11.69
CA ALA A 364 0.73 3.21 -11.53
C ALA A 364 1.58 3.21 -12.82
N THR A 365 0.94 3.02 -13.98
CA THR A 365 1.61 2.94 -15.28
C THR A 365 2.08 4.30 -15.76
N PHE A 366 1.24 5.33 -15.62
CA PHE A 366 1.45 6.61 -16.29
C PHE A 366 2.02 7.70 -15.38
N ALA A 367 2.03 7.53 -14.05
CA ALA A 367 2.48 8.55 -13.11
C ALA A 367 3.89 9.07 -13.42
N GLU A 368 4.89 8.18 -13.53
CA GLU A 368 6.27 8.59 -13.78
C GLU A 368 6.44 9.16 -15.20
N VAL A 369 5.72 8.63 -16.19
CA VAL A 369 5.73 9.16 -17.55
C VAL A 369 5.21 10.60 -17.57
N ILE A 370 4.10 10.86 -16.86
CA ILE A 370 3.56 12.20 -16.67
C ILE A 370 4.60 13.08 -15.94
N GLY A 371 5.17 12.58 -14.84
CA GLY A 371 6.21 13.29 -14.08
C GLY A 371 7.39 13.72 -14.96
N LEU A 372 7.97 12.79 -15.73
CA LEU A 372 9.09 13.09 -16.62
C LEU A 372 8.69 14.00 -17.80
N SER A 373 7.46 13.91 -18.30
CA SER A 373 6.98 14.82 -19.35
C SER A 373 6.84 16.27 -18.88
N LEU A 374 6.66 16.47 -17.56
CA LEU A 374 6.58 17.78 -16.92
C LEU A 374 7.97 18.34 -16.57
N LYS A 375 9.01 17.49 -16.56
CA LYS A 375 10.38 17.89 -16.25
C LYS A 375 10.92 18.82 -17.34
N THR A 376 11.45 19.96 -16.93
CA THR A 376 12.05 20.96 -17.83
C THR A 376 13.59 20.86 -17.81
N SER A 377 14.27 21.75 -18.53
CA SER A 377 15.73 21.89 -18.49
C SER A 377 16.13 22.99 -17.49
N GLY A 378 17.31 22.84 -16.87
CA GLY A 378 17.87 23.84 -15.96
C GLY A 378 17.83 23.43 -14.49
N MET A 379 18.18 24.36 -13.60
CA MET A 379 18.34 24.10 -12.17
C MET A 379 17.01 23.80 -11.45
N ASP A 380 15.90 24.32 -11.99
CA ASP A 380 14.53 24.09 -11.49
C ASP A 380 13.76 23.06 -12.33
N ALA A 381 14.48 22.13 -12.99
CA ALA A 381 13.92 21.11 -13.88
C ALA A 381 12.72 20.35 -13.28
N TYR A 382 12.70 20.19 -11.97
CA TYR A 382 11.69 19.41 -11.25
C TYR A 382 10.49 20.20 -10.72
N LEU A 383 10.47 21.53 -10.86
CA LEU A 383 9.43 22.36 -10.24
C LEU A 383 8.01 21.93 -10.64
N ASN A 384 7.77 21.71 -11.93
CA ASN A 384 6.46 21.27 -12.43
C ASN A 384 6.09 19.87 -11.91
N VAL A 385 7.08 18.98 -11.79
CA VAL A 385 6.90 17.62 -11.27
C VAL A 385 6.49 17.66 -9.79
N GLN A 386 7.14 18.54 -9.01
CA GLN A 386 6.87 18.74 -7.60
C GLN A 386 5.48 19.35 -7.37
N VAL A 387 5.12 20.39 -8.13
CA VAL A 387 3.81 21.03 -8.06
C VAL A 387 2.69 20.05 -8.45
N PHE A 388 2.88 19.27 -9.51
CA PHE A 388 1.94 18.23 -9.91
C PHE A 388 1.77 17.18 -8.80
N THR A 389 2.87 16.70 -8.22
CA THR A 389 2.86 15.74 -7.11
C THR A 389 2.07 16.27 -5.90
N GLY A 390 2.34 17.49 -5.45
CA GLY A 390 1.61 18.12 -4.34
C GLY A 390 0.12 18.29 -4.64
N SER A 391 -0.22 18.64 -5.89
CA SER A 391 -1.60 18.77 -6.36
C SER A 391 -2.35 17.43 -6.33
N MET A 392 -1.71 16.33 -6.73
CA MET A 392 -2.30 14.99 -6.66
C MET A 392 -2.56 14.57 -5.21
N TYR A 393 -1.61 14.76 -4.29
CA TYR A 393 -1.88 14.50 -2.87
C TYR A 393 -2.99 15.40 -2.30
N THR A 394 -3.15 16.62 -2.79
CA THR A 394 -4.23 17.52 -2.35
C THR A 394 -5.60 17.04 -2.85
N ALA A 395 -5.72 16.64 -4.11
CA ALA A 395 -6.93 16.01 -4.65
C ALA A 395 -7.30 14.71 -3.90
N SER A 396 -6.26 13.94 -3.53
CA SER A 396 -6.38 12.75 -2.72
C SER A 396 -6.92 13.05 -1.30
N PHE A 397 -6.38 14.07 -0.65
CA PHE A 397 -6.85 14.55 0.65
C PHE A 397 -8.32 14.98 0.59
N ILE A 398 -8.70 15.77 -0.42
CA ILE A 398 -10.09 16.22 -0.61
C ILE A 398 -11.02 15.00 -0.71
N SER A 399 -10.65 13.98 -1.49
CA SER A 399 -11.44 12.75 -1.63
C SER A 399 -11.70 12.06 -0.28
N LEU A 400 -10.66 11.91 0.56
CA LEU A 400 -10.82 11.36 1.91
C LEU A 400 -11.59 12.28 2.85
N TRP A 401 -11.44 13.59 2.74
CA TRP A 401 -12.14 14.52 3.61
C TRP A 401 -13.65 14.56 3.33
N LEU A 402 -14.04 14.40 2.06
CA LEU A 402 -15.42 14.17 1.67
C LEU A 402 -15.93 12.81 2.20
N LEU A 403 -15.12 11.75 2.12
CA LEU A 403 -15.46 10.43 2.65
C LEU A 403 -15.69 10.48 4.18
N ARG A 404 -14.82 11.20 4.88
CA ARG A 404 -14.94 11.47 6.32
C ARG A 404 -16.25 12.19 6.64
N SER A 405 -16.59 13.21 5.87
CA SER A 405 -17.81 14.01 6.06
C SER A 405 -19.06 13.15 5.87
N TRP A 406 -19.08 12.32 4.82
CA TRP A 406 -20.13 11.32 4.60
C TRP A 406 -20.25 10.34 5.76
N LYS A 407 -19.12 9.84 6.28
CA LYS A 407 -19.11 8.88 7.39
C LYS A 407 -19.66 9.47 8.68
N LEU A 408 -19.35 10.73 8.97
CA LEU A 408 -19.89 11.45 10.12
C LEU A 408 -21.40 11.63 10.03
N GLN A 409 -21.93 11.95 8.84
CA GLN A 409 -23.37 12.03 8.64
C GLN A 409 -24.05 10.67 8.84
N GLN A 410 -23.46 9.60 8.32
CA GLN A 410 -23.97 8.25 8.53
C GLN A 410 -24.06 7.91 10.03
N LEU A 411 -23.02 8.23 10.80
CA LEU A 411 -23.01 8.01 12.25
C LEU A 411 -24.05 8.86 12.99
N ALA A 412 -24.25 10.11 12.56
CA ALA A 412 -25.27 10.99 13.13
C ALA A 412 -26.69 10.48 12.83
N LEU A 413 -26.95 10.01 11.61
CA LEU A 413 -28.24 9.43 11.21
C LEU A 413 -28.59 8.16 11.97
N LEU A 414 -27.58 7.34 12.29
CA LEU A 414 -27.75 6.10 13.05
C LEU A 414 -27.90 6.35 14.58
N GLY A 415 -27.84 7.59 15.05
CA GLY A 415 -27.93 7.92 16.48
C GLY A 415 -26.70 7.49 17.31
N LEU A 416 -25.71 6.86 16.69
CA LEU A 416 -24.49 6.32 17.33
C LEU A 416 -23.52 7.42 17.81
N ASP A 417 -23.82 8.69 17.53
CA ASP A 417 -23.05 9.85 18.00
C ASP A 417 -23.26 10.13 19.49
N ASN A 418 -24.36 9.63 20.08
CA ASN A 418 -24.70 9.84 21.50
C ASN A 418 -24.21 8.72 22.44
N ASP A 419 -23.96 7.51 21.95
CA ASP A 419 -23.50 6.39 22.80
C ASP A 419 -22.04 6.54 23.24
N GLN A 420 -21.19 7.21 22.46
CA GLN A 420 -19.83 7.58 22.92
C GLN A 420 -19.83 8.67 24.00
N LYS A 421 -20.91 9.44 24.14
CA LYS A 421 -21.11 10.36 25.26
C LYS A 421 -21.84 9.71 26.44
N GLY A 422 -22.56 8.61 26.21
CA GLY A 422 -23.31 7.87 27.23
C GLY A 422 -22.42 7.18 28.26
N GLU A 423 -21.31 6.59 27.85
CA GLU A 423 -20.36 5.94 28.78
C GLU A 423 -19.59 6.97 29.64
N ALA A 424 -19.40 8.21 29.17
CA ALA A 424 -18.77 9.28 29.95
C ALA A 424 -19.74 10.02 30.89
N LYS A 425 -21.06 9.93 30.66
CA LYS A 425 -22.08 10.63 31.45
C LYS A 425 -22.77 9.75 32.50
N GLN A 426 -22.56 8.43 32.51
CA GLN A 426 -23.13 7.57 33.55
C GLN A 426 -22.49 7.73 34.94
N VAL A 427 -21.45 8.56 35.08
CA VAL A 427 -20.84 8.93 36.38
C VAL A 427 -21.37 10.26 36.94
N THR A 428 -22.27 10.98 36.26
CA THR A 428 -22.84 12.23 36.80
C THR A 428 -24.35 12.23 36.64
N ARG A 429 -25.00 11.77 37.71
CA ARG A 429 -26.45 11.65 37.89
C ARG A 429 -27.17 13.02 37.81
N THR A 430 -28.45 12.91 37.43
CA THR A 430 -29.60 13.73 37.88
C THR A 430 -29.63 15.23 37.59
N ALA A 431 -30.49 15.64 36.63
CA ALA A 431 -31.56 16.64 36.79
C ALA A 431 -32.13 16.98 35.40
N GLY A 432 -33.44 17.24 35.32
CA GLY A 432 -34.22 17.27 34.09
C GLY A 432 -33.97 18.46 33.14
N GLY A 433 -34.65 18.38 31.99
CA GLY A 433 -34.71 19.46 31.00
C GLY A 433 -35.06 18.94 29.61
N ARG A 434 -36.11 19.49 29.01
CA ARG A 434 -36.76 19.14 27.73
C ARG A 434 -35.80 18.96 26.55
N LEU A 435 -36.10 17.98 25.70
CA LEU A 435 -35.48 17.76 24.39
C LEU A 435 -36.28 18.53 23.31
N ASP A 436 -35.77 19.68 22.90
CA ASP A 436 -36.12 20.27 21.60
C ASP A 436 -35.04 19.88 20.59
N SER A 437 -35.44 19.15 19.55
CA SER A 437 -34.58 18.76 18.44
C SER A 437 -34.65 19.80 17.31
N PRO A 438 -33.54 20.46 16.90
CA PRO A 438 -33.52 21.15 15.62
C PRO A 438 -33.21 20.15 14.51
N GLN A 439 -34.13 19.97 13.58
CA GLN A 439 -33.85 19.38 12.27
C GLN A 439 -32.82 20.26 11.54
N THR A 440 -31.53 19.95 11.68
CA THR A 440 -30.49 20.56 10.84
C THR A 440 -30.54 19.91 9.45
N SER A 441 -30.73 20.73 8.42
CA SER A 441 -30.74 20.28 7.02
C SER A 441 -29.46 19.49 6.68
N GLY A 442 -29.58 18.44 5.86
CA GLY A 442 -28.47 17.52 5.56
C GLY A 442 -27.19 18.22 5.06
N VAL A 443 -27.32 19.39 4.43
CA VAL A 443 -26.20 20.22 3.97
C VAL A 443 -25.45 20.89 5.12
N GLN A 444 -26.15 21.42 6.13
CA GLN A 444 -25.49 22.00 7.31
C GLN A 444 -24.79 20.94 8.16
N ALA A 445 -25.35 19.73 8.24
CA ALA A 445 -24.70 18.59 8.87
C ALA A 445 -23.43 18.14 8.10
N TYR A 446 -23.46 18.20 6.76
CA TYR A 446 -22.29 17.91 5.90
C TYR A 446 -21.13 18.87 6.19
N LEU A 447 -21.42 20.17 6.18
CA LEU A 447 -20.45 21.24 6.41
C LEU A 447 -19.90 21.22 7.85
N ARG A 448 -20.74 20.91 8.86
CA ARG A 448 -20.26 20.69 10.23
C ARG A 448 -19.34 19.47 10.34
N GLY A 449 -19.61 18.40 9.60
CA GLY A 449 -18.74 17.23 9.52
C GLY A 449 -17.33 17.56 9.04
N MET A 450 -17.18 18.53 8.13
CA MET A 450 -15.89 18.97 7.61
C MET A 450 -15.01 19.68 8.66
N VAL A 451 -15.61 20.27 9.70
CA VAL A 451 -14.91 21.12 10.69
C VAL A 451 -14.72 20.41 12.05
N VAL A 452 -15.61 19.49 12.41
CA VAL A 452 -15.57 18.83 13.73
C VAL A 452 -14.54 17.70 13.76
N VAL A 453 -13.54 17.79 14.65
CA VAL A 453 -12.53 16.73 14.91
C VAL A 453 -13.15 15.65 15.80
N LYS A 454 -13.94 14.75 15.21
CA LYS A 454 -14.40 13.50 15.83
C LYS A 454 -13.58 12.33 15.32
N ARG A 455 -13.45 11.30 16.16
CA ARG A 455 -12.82 10.02 15.81
C ARG A 455 -13.68 9.34 14.74
N VAL A 456 -13.11 9.17 13.54
CA VAL A 456 -13.77 8.55 12.38
C VAL A 456 -12.80 7.61 11.70
#